data_AF-A0A2V7FDY8-F1
#
_entry.id   AF-A0A2V7FDY8-F1
#
_cell.length_a   1.000
_cell.length_b   1.000
_cell.length_c   1.000
_cell.angle_alpha   90.00
_cell.angle_beta   90.00
_cell.angle_gamma   90.00
#
_symmetry.space_group_name_H-M   'P 1'
#
loop_
_entity.id
_entity.type
_entity.pdbx_description
1 polymer ?
#
loop_
_entity_poly.entity_id
_entity_poly.type
_entity_poly.pdbx_seq_one_letter_code
_entity_poly.pdbx_strand_id
1 'polypeptide(L)'
;RGEELWRALGPVARVVSADGCRRRTLELELRVSPPLPHGVDGSPLGAIVMLTVVDPGENERFVFASDVQGPLSPVAAAYLIAERPTLLYLSGPPSYIERDVGTAVIERGIDNLLRIVGVTGCRVIMDHHALRDTRFTERFRRVWETGAVVTAAGYLGRAEAPLESRRPHAWAAARKAPAKVGDRRAIMTPATRRIAKGGHER
;
A
#
# COMPACT_ATOMS: atom_id res chain seq x y z
N ARG A 1 14.31 -1.40 -14.62
CA ARG A 1 13.15 -2.00 -13.91
C ARG A 1 11.89 -2.01 -14.76
N GLY A 2 11.27 -0.87 -15.10
CA GLY A 2 10.07 -0.85 -15.98
C GLY A 2 10.38 -1.16 -17.45
N GLU A 3 11.40 -0.52 -18.02
CA GLU A 3 11.80 -0.74 -19.42
C GLU A 3 12.25 -2.17 -19.72
N GLU A 4 12.95 -2.80 -18.79
CA GLU A 4 13.40 -4.20 -18.92
C GLU A 4 12.22 -5.16 -18.97
N LEU A 5 11.21 -4.95 -18.11
CA LEU A 5 9.97 -5.71 -18.17
C LEU A 5 9.25 -5.51 -19.51
N TRP A 6 9.17 -4.26 -19.99
CA TRP A 6 8.55 -3.94 -21.28
C TRP A 6 9.24 -4.64 -22.45
N ARG A 7 10.57 -4.62 -22.48
CA ARG A 7 11.36 -5.30 -23.51
C ARG A 7 11.19 -6.82 -23.44
N ALA A 8 11.13 -7.40 -22.25
CA ALA A 8 10.92 -8.84 -22.07
C ALA A 8 9.52 -9.28 -22.52
N LEU A 9 8.48 -8.45 -22.33
CA LEU A 9 7.11 -8.76 -22.71
C LEU A 9 6.84 -8.53 -24.21
N GLY A 10 7.50 -7.56 -24.85
CA GLY A 10 7.22 -7.15 -26.23
C GLY A 10 7.10 -8.29 -27.27
N PRO A 11 7.96 -9.33 -27.24
CA PRO A 11 7.87 -10.45 -28.19
C PRO A 11 6.67 -11.39 -27.96
N VAL A 12 6.10 -11.44 -26.74
CA VAL A 12 5.08 -12.43 -26.35
C VAL A 12 3.74 -11.81 -25.97
N ALA A 13 3.69 -10.50 -25.76
CA ALA A 13 2.49 -9.79 -25.36
C ALA A 13 2.52 -8.33 -25.82
N ARG A 14 1.34 -7.81 -26.15
CA ARG A 14 1.14 -6.37 -26.36
C ARG A 14 0.81 -5.72 -25.02
N VAL A 15 1.72 -4.87 -24.54
CA VAL A 15 1.49 -4.09 -23.32
C VAL A 15 0.59 -2.89 -23.63
N VAL A 16 -0.48 -2.72 -22.85
CA VAL A 16 -1.42 -1.61 -22.96
C VAL A 16 -1.58 -0.95 -21.60
N SER A 17 -1.84 0.36 -21.58
CA SER A 17 -2.20 1.03 -20.33
C SER A 17 -3.52 0.46 -19.80
N ALA A 18 -3.55 0.20 -18.50
CA ALA A 18 -4.71 -0.33 -17.81
C ALA A 18 -5.59 0.80 -17.24
N ASP A 19 -5.09 2.03 -17.13
CA ASP A 19 -5.76 3.13 -16.42
C ASP A 19 -7.16 3.42 -16.98
N GLY A 20 -8.19 3.32 -16.14
CA GLY A 20 -9.59 3.51 -16.55
C GLY A 20 -10.11 2.46 -17.54
N CYS A 21 -9.38 1.38 -17.76
CA CYS A 21 -9.74 0.36 -18.75
C CYS A 21 -10.95 -0.44 -18.28
N ARG A 22 -11.87 -0.71 -19.20
CA ARG A 22 -12.97 -1.64 -19.02
C ARG A 22 -12.96 -2.68 -20.12
N ARG A 23 -13.04 -3.95 -19.74
CA ARG A 23 -13.17 -5.10 -20.65
C ARG A 23 -14.33 -5.95 -20.16
N ARG A 24 -15.23 -6.32 -21.07
CA ARG A 24 -16.41 -7.11 -20.73
C ARG A 24 -16.60 -8.22 -21.74
N THR A 25 -16.86 -9.41 -21.21
CA THR A 25 -17.34 -10.59 -21.93
C THR A 25 -18.69 -11.00 -21.33
N LEU A 26 -19.25 -12.12 -21.77
CA LEU A 26 -20.45 -12.68 -21.16
C LEU A 26 -20.16 -13.24 -19.76
N GLU A 27 -18.97 -13.79 -19.56
CA GLU A 27 -18.56 -14.53 -18.35
C GLU A 27 -17.87 -13.61 -17.32
N LEU A 28 -17.23 -12.54 -17.79
CA LEU A 28 -16.32 -11.75 -16.95
C LEU A 28 -16.35 -10.28 -17.31
N GLU A 29 -16.29 -9.43 -16.30
CA GLU A 29 -16.00 -8.01 -16.47
C GLU A 29 -14.76 -7.59 -15.67
N LEU A 30 -13.80 -6.97 -16.34
CA LEU A 30 -12.63 -6.34 -15.75
C LEU A 30 -12.79 -4.83 -15.81
N ARG A 31 -12.59 -4.16 -14.67
CA ARG A 31 -12.53 -2.70 -14.58
C ARG A 31 -11.26 -2.32 -13.86
N VAL A 32 -10.56 -1.34 -14.39
CA VAL A 32 -9.41 -0.75 -13.75
C VAL A 32 -9.77 0.67 -13.40
N SER A 33 -9.50 1.08 -12.17
CA SER A 33 -9.81 2.42 -11.72
C SER A 33 -9.05 3.48 -12.53
N PRO A 34 -9.51 4.74 -12.56
CA PRO A 34 -8.58 5.84 -12.82
C PRO A 34 -7.45 5.83 -11.77
N PRO A 35 -6.36 6.58 -11.98
CA PRO A 35 -5.33 6.76 -10.96
C PRO A 35 -5.95 7.30 -9.66
N LEU A 36 -5.75 6.59 -8.56
CA LEU A 36 -6.23 6.94 -7.22
C LEU A 36 -5.06 7.20 -6.28
N PRO A 37 -5.20 8.10 -5.29
CA PRO A 37 -4.14 8.39 -4.34
C PRO A 37 -3.64 7.12 -3.62
N HIS A 38 -2.33 6.92 -3.61
CA HIS A 38 -1.71 5.78 -2.91
C HIS A 38 -1.88 5.89 -1.39
N GLY A 39 -1.70 7.10 -0.86
CA GLY A 39 -1.84 7.45 0.56
C GLY A 39 -2.77 8.64 0.74
N VAL A 40 -2.34 9.63 1.54
CA VAL A 40 -3.08 10.88 1.70
C VAL A 40 -3.15 11.65 0.37
N ASP A 41 -4.29 12.30 0.12
CA ASP A 41 -4.50 13.13 -1.07
C ASP A 41 -3.41 14.21 -1.20
N GLY A 42 -2.85 14.36 -2.41
CA GLY A 42 -1.79 15.34 -2.68
C GLY A 42 -0.39 14.96 -2.15
N SER A 43 -0.21 13.77 -1.56
CA SER A 43 1.11 13.31 -1.10
C SER A 43 2.04 12.95 -2.27
N PRO A 44 3.38 12.99 -2.06
CA PRO A 44 4.36 12.62 -3.09
C PRO A 44 4.43 11.11 -3.37
N LEU A 45 3.60 10.28 -2.72
CA LEU A 45 3.55 8.84 -2.92
C LEU A 45 2.97 8.44 -4.28
N GLY A 46 2.37 9.39 -5.01
CA GLY A 46 1.82 9.18 -6.33
C GLY A 46 0.46 8.48 -6.31
N ALA A 47 0.17 7.79 -7.41
CA ALA A 47 -1.11 7.15 -7.64
C ALA A 47 -0.96 5.64 -7.88
N ILE A 48 -2.02 4.92 -7.58
CA ILE A 48 -2.19 3.50 -7.86
C ILE A 48 -3.43 3.30 -8.74
N VAL A 49 -3.58 2.10 -9.29
CA VAL A 49 -4.83 1.66 -9.90
C VAL A 49 -5.35 0.43 -9.15
N MET A 50 -6.66 0.29 -9.08
CA MET A 50 -7.34 -0.87 -8.52
C MET A 50 -7.90 -1.71 -9.65
N LEU A 51 -7.96 -3.03 -9.46
CA LEU A 51 -8.60 -3.96 -10.39
C LEU A 51 -9.89 -4.49 -9.77
N THR A 52 -11.03 -4.24 -10.42
CA THR A 52 -12.29 -4.94 -10.16
C THR A 52 -12.45 -6.07 -11.16
N VAL A 53 -12.71 -7.27 -10.63
CA VAL A 53 -13.12 -8.45 -11.38
C VAL A 53 -14.56 -8.77 -10.99
N VAL A 54 -15.47 -8.78 -11.96
CA VAL A 54 -16.87 -9.15 -11.76
C VAL A 54 -17.13 -10.45 -12.49
N ASP A 55 -17.58 -11.46 -11.74
CA ASP A 55 -18.13 -12.70 -12.26
C ASP A 55 -19.65 -12.69 -12.05
N PRO A 56 -20.45 -12.48 -13.12
CA PRO A 56 -21.90 -12.48 -13.01
C PRO A 56 -22.50 -13.84 -12.65
N GLY A 57 -21.82 -14.95 -12.97
CA GLY A 57 -22.30 -16.31 -12.72
C GLY A 57 -22.24 -16.66 -11.24
N GLU A 58 -21.16 -16.26 -10.58
CA GLU A 58 -20.96 -16.45 -9.13
C GLU A 58 -21.51 -15.29 -8.29
N ASN A 59 -22.06 -14.26 -8.94
CA ASN A 59 -22.44 -12.98 -8.31
C ASN A 59 -21.29 -12.40 -7.47
N GLU A 60 -20.06 -12.58 -7.92
CA GLU A 60 -18.86 -12.15 -7.22
C GLU A 60 -18.32 -10.85 -7.82
N ARG A 61 -17.90 -9.95 -6.93
CA ARG A 61 -17.15 -8.76 -7.29
C ARG A 61 -15.92 -8.66 -6.40
N PHE A 62 -14.80 -9.10 -6.95
CA PHE A 62 -13.51 -9.01 -6.32
C PHE A 62 -12.84 -7.68 -6.67
N VAL A 63 -12.45 -6.91 -5.66
CA VAL A 63 -11.67 -5.68 -5.85
C VAL A 63 -10.29 -5.87 -5.25
N PHE A 64 -9.27 -5.81 -6.09
CA PHE A 64 -7.86 -5.85 -5.70
C PHE A 64 -7.29 -4.43 -5.67
N ALA A 65 -6.95 -3.99 -4.46
CA ALA A 65 -6.50 -2.64 -4.14
C ALA A 65 -5.30 -2.69 -3.17
N SER A 66 -4.36 -3.61 -3.41
CA SER A 66 -3.36 -4.05 -2.42
C SER A 66 -2.44 -2.97 -1.88
N ASP A 67 -2.25 -1.84 -2.56
CA ASP A 67 -1.38 -0.75 -2.11
C ASP A 67 -2.16 0.48 -1.60
N VAL A 68 -3.49 0.40 -1.57
CA VAL A 68 -4.30 1.40 -0.87
C VAL A 68 -4.01 1.31 0.62
N GLN A 69 -3.56 2.39 1.24
CA GLN A 69 -3.23 2.43 2.66
C GLN A 69 -4.50 2.45 3.56
N GLY A 70 -5.38 1.46 3.45
CA GLY A 70 -6.53 1.24 4.33
C GLY A 70 -7.64 2.28 4.23
N PRO A 71 -8.09 2.62 3.02
CA PRO A 71 -7.76 3.91 2.40
C PRO A 71 -7.69 5.10 3.35
N LEU A 72 -6.50 5.71 3.48
CA LEU A 72 -6.33 7.04 4.09
C LEU A 72 -7.09 8.14 3.32
N SER A 73 -7.26 7.95 2.01
CA SER A 73 -7.95 8.87 1.12
C SER A 73 -9.47 8.64 1.15
N PRO A 74 -10.29 9.66 1.45
CA PRO A 74 -11.74 9.56 1.34
C PRO A 74 -12.20 9.33 -0.12
N VAL A 75 -11.43 9.79 -1.11
CA VAL A 75 -11.70 9.56 -2.53
C VAL A 75 -11.56 8.08 -2.87
N ALA A 76 -10.46 7.45 -2.46
CA ALA A 76 -10.27 6.01 -2.64
C ALA A 76 -11.35 5.20 -1.90
N ALA A 77 -11.73 5.61 -0.69
CA ALA A 77 -12.79 4.97 0.07
C ALA A 77 -14.17 5.07 -0.63
N ALA A 78 -14.50 6.23 -1.18
CA ALA A 78 -15.73 6.42 -1.95
C ALA A 78 -15.74 5.57 -3.23
N TYR A 79 -14.60 5.48 -3.93
CA TYR A 79 -14.45 4.63 -5.10
C TYR A 79 -14.73 3.15 -4.75
N LEU A 80 -14.10 2.63 -3.70
CA LEU A 80 -14.29 1.25 -3.25
C LEU A 80 -15.76 0.93 -2.91
N ILE A 81 -16.48 1.87 -2.28
CA ILE A 81 -17.91 1.70 -2.00
C ILE A 81 -18.73 1.69 -3.29
N ALA A 82 -18.41 2.56 -4.24
CA ALA A 82 -19.11 2.63 -5.53
C ALA A 82 -18.91 1.36 -6.37
N GLU A 83 -17.76 0.70 -6.25
CA GLU A 83 -17.52 -0.60 -6.86
C GLU A 83 -18.44 -1.67 -6.28
N ARG A 84 -18.87 -1.58 -5.01
CA ARG A 84 -19.71 -2.57 -4.31
C ARG A 84 -19.08 -3.97 -4.28
N PRO A 85 -17.86 -4.16 -3.75
CA PRO A 85 -17.21 -5.46 -3.67
C PRO A 85 -18.07 -6.47 -2.89
N THR A 86 -17.95 -7.74 -3.23
CA THR A 86 -18.28 -8.86 -2.33
C THR A 86 -17.05 -9.32 -1.56
N LEU A 87 -15.88 -9.23 -2.21
CA LEU A 87 -14.56 -9.47 -1.64
C LEU A 87 -13.61 -8.32 -1.98
N LEU A 88 -12.97 -7.75 -0.97
CA LEU A 88 -12.02 -6.64 -1.11
C LEU A 88 -10.65 -7.05 -0.58
N TYR A 89 -9.60 -6.91 -1.37
CA TYR A 89 -8.22 -7.07 -0.93
C TYR A 89 -7.54 -5.71 -0.90
N LEU A 90 -7.09 -5.25 0.27
CA LEU A 90 -6.34 -4.00 0.39
C LEU A 90 -5.16 -4.09 1.37
N SER A 91 -4.29 -3.08 1.31
CA SER A 91 -3.34 -2.80 2.36
C SER A 91 -4.05 -2.18 3.56
N GLY A 92 -3.65 -2.53 4.77
CA GLY A 92 -4.12 -1.78 5.95
C GLY A 92 -3.48 -0.40 6.09
N PRO A 93 -3.97 0.45 6.99
CA PRO A 93 -3.29 1.70 7.35
C PRO A 93 -1.84 1.41 7.83
N PRO A 94 -0.83 2.24 7.49
CA PRO A 94 0.57 1.95 7.78
C PRO A 94 0.94 2.33 9.22
N SER A 95 0.34 1.71 10.24
CA SER A 95 0.54 2.08 11.65
C SER A 95 1.98 1.90 12.15
N TYR A 96 2.79 1.08 11.48
CA TYR A 96 4.21 0.91 11.80
C TYR A 96 5.04 2.19 11.62
N ILE A 97 4.54 3.18 10.84
CA ILE A 97 5.12 4.53 10.68
C ILE A 97 4.15 5.61 11.20
N GLU A 98 3.29 5.26 12.16
CA GLU A 98 2.29 6.19 12.72
C GLU A 98 2.91 7.46 13.31
N ARG A 99 4.16 7.41 13.80
CA ARG A 99 4.89 8.60 14.27
C ARG A 99 5.14 9.63 13.15
N ASP A 100 5.37 9.15 11.93
CA ASP A 100 5.69 9.99 10.77
C ASP A 100 4.42 10.45 10.05
N VAL A 101 3.40 9.58 9.99
CA VAL A 101 2.14 9.84 9.27
C VAL A 101 1.09 10.53 10.15
N GLY A 102 1.14 10.32 11.47
CA GLY A 102 0.24 10.89 12.46
C GLY A 102 -0.96 9.99 12.80
N THR A 103 -1.27 9.86 14.09
CA THR A 103 -2.37 9.02 14.62
C THR A 103 -3.72 9.35 14.00
N ALA A 104 -4.06 10.63 13.85
CA ALA A 104 -5.33 11.04 13.24
C ALA A 104 -5.50 10.53 11.80
N VAL A 105 -4.39 10.33 11.06
CA VAL A 105 -4.42 9.79 9.70
C VAL A 105 -4.72 8.29 9.74
N ILE A 106 -4.09 7.55 10.65
CA ILE A 106 -4.34 6.12 10.84
C ILE A 106 -5.80 5.87 11.27
N GLU A 107 -6.32 6.66 12.22
CA GLU A 107 -7.72 6.55 12.64
C GLU A 107 -8.71 6.81 11.49
N ARG A 108 -8.43 7.80 10.62
CA ARG A 108 -9.26 8.01 9.42
C ARG A 108 -9.25 6.81 8.49
N GLY A 109 -8.12 6.14 8.32
CA GLY A 109 -8.04 4.90 7.54
C GLY A 109 -8.91 3.80 8.16
N ILE A 110 -8.82 3.61 9.48
CA ILE A 110 -9.67 2.66 10.21
C ILE A 110 -11.16 2.99 10.00
N ASP A 111 -11.56 4.24 10.17
CA ASP A 111 -12.96 4.66 10.03
C ASP A 111 -13.46 4.50 8.59
N ASN A 112 -12.62 4.81 7.58
CA ASN A 112 -12.95 4.56 6.18
C ASN A 112 -13.14 3.07 5.88
N LEU A 113 -12.28 2.22 6.41
CA LEU A 113 -12.39 0.78 6.24
C LEU A 113 -13.68 0.23 6.88
N LEU A 114 -13.98 0.65 8.11
CA LEU A 114 -15.23 0.29 8.80
C LEU A 114 -16.45 0.76 8.01
N ARG A 115 -16.40 1.96 7.42
CA ARG A 115 -17.46 2.48 6.55
C ARG A 115 -17.64 1.65 5.28
N ILE A 116 -16.55 1.23 4.63
CA ILE A 116 -16.62 0.35 3.46
C ILE A 116 -17.33 -0.96 3.83
N VAL A 117 -16.90 -1.61 4.92
CA VAL A 117 -17.51 -2.84 5.43
C VAL A 117 -19.00 -2.62 5.74
N GLY A 118 -19.33 -1.58 6.49
CA GLY A 118 -20.70 -1.30 6.92
C GLY A 118 -21.66 -0.98 5.76
N VAL A 119 -21.20 -0.32 4.70
CA VAL A 119 -22.03 0.04 3.54
C VAL A 119 -22.16 -1.13 2.55
N THR A 120 -21.10 -1.90 2.35
CA THR A 120 -21.06 -2.93 1.30
C THR A 120 -21.39 -4.33 1.80
N GLY A 121 -21.19 -4.60 3.09
CA GLY A 121 -21.26 -5.95 3.65
C GLY A 121 -20.18 -6.90 3.14
N CYS A 122 -19.15 -6.38 2.45
CA CYS A 122 -18.14 -7.21 1.82
C CYS A 122 -17.22 -7.89 2.85
N ARG A 123 -16.65 -9.03 2.45
CA ARG A 123 -15.51 -9.61 3.15
C ARG A 123 -14.24 -8.87 2.75
N VAL A 124 -13.35 -8.62 3.69
CA VAL A 124 -12.10 -7.89 3.43
C VAL A 124 -10.88 -8.73 3.80
N ILE A 125 -9.90 -8.79 2.90
CA ILE A 125 -8.54 -9.24 3.16
C ILE A 125 -7.69 -7.98 3.36
N MET A 126 -7.29 -7.72 4.61
CA MET A 126 -6.41 -6.60 4.97
C MET A 126 -5.00 -7.13 5.31
N ASP A 127 -4.01 -6.75 4.51
CA ASP A 127 -2.65 -7.29 4.63
C ASP A 127 -1.57 -6.20 4.40
N HIS A 128 -0.38 -6.61 3.95
CA HIS A 128 0.77 -5.84 3.47
C HIS A 128 1.26 -4.72 4.39
N HIS A 129 0.61 -3.56 4.44
CA HIS A 129 0.96 -2.48 5.35
C HIS A 129 0.50 -2.71 6.79
N ALA A 130 -0.70 -3.29 7.00
CA ALA A 130 -1.22 -3.58 8.35
C ALA A 130 -0.30 -4.52 9.12
N LEU A 131 0.19 -5.58 8.44
CA LEU A 131 0.96 -6.64 9.09
C LEU A 131 2.45 -6.32 9.28
N ARG A 132 2.89 -5.09 8.95
CA ARG A 132 4.26 -4.64 9.28
C ARG A 132 4.37 -4.14 10.72
N ASP A 133 3.26 -3.73 11.34
CA ASP A 133 3.25 -3.34 12.74
C ASP A 133 3.25 -4.60 13.60
N THR A 134 4.20 -4.74 14.53
CA THR A 134 4.21 -5.87 15.48
C THR A 134 3.01 -5.88 16.41
N ARG A 135 2.27 -4.77 16.50
CA ARG A 135 1.07 -4.61 17.32
C ARG A 135 -0.21 -4.63 16.49
N PHE A 136 -0.18 -5.09 15.22
CA PHE A 136 -1.32 -5.02 14.30
C PHE A 136 -2.63 -5.60 14.87
N THR A 137 -2.55 -6.66 15.67
CA THR A 137 -3.72 -7.28 16.31
C THR A 137 -4.44 -6.30 17.22
N GLU A 138 -3.74 -5.64 18.14
CA GLU A 138 -4.36 -4.65 19.02
C GLU A 138 -4.64 -3.34 18.30
N ARG A 139 -3.71 -2.89 17.45
CA ARG A 139 -3.78 -1.59 16.77
C ARG A 139 -5.01 -1.46 15.88
N PHE A 140 -5.42 -2.57 15.26
CA PHE A 140 -6.60 -2.64 14.39
C PHE A 140 -7.73 -3.49 14.99
N ARG A 141 -7.77 -3.66 16.32
CA ARG A 141 -8.78 -4.46 17.02
C ARG A 141 -10.21 -4.15 16.58
N ARG A 142 -10.57 -2.87 16.47
CA ARG A 142 -11.88 -2.39 15.96
C ARG A 142 -12.25 -2.98 14.59
N VAL A 143 -11.27 -3.18 13.72
CA VAL A 143 -11.46 -3.73 12.37
C VAL A 143 -11.60 -5.24 12.42
N TRP A 144 -10.75 -5.93 13.19
CA TRP A 144 -10.79 -7.39 13.32
C TRP A 144 -12.06 -7.89 13.99
N GLU A 145 -12.53 -7.18 15.02
CA GLU A 145 -13.75 -7.52 15.77
C GLU A 145 -15.03 -7.43 14.92
N THR A 146 -14.97 -6.84 13.72
CA THR A 146 -16.10 -6.90 12.77
C THR A 146 -16.39 -8.31 12.26
N GLY A 147 -15.40 -9.22 12.31
CA GLY A 147 -15.49 -10.56 11.71
C GLY A 147 -15.47 -10.58 10.17
N ALA A 148 -15.73 -9.44 9.52
CA ALA A 148 -15.70 -9.29 8.07
C ALA A 148 -14.27 -9.12 7.52
N VAL A 149 -13.34 -8.64 8.35
CA VAL A 149 -11.96 -8.38 7.95
C VAL A 149 -11.02 -9.46 8.48
N VAL A 150 -10.21 -10.04 7.60
CA VAL A 150 -9.23 -11.08 7.90
C VAL A 150 -7.88 -10.77 7.24
N THR A 151 -6.82 -11.43 7.67
CA THR A 151 -5.53 -11.45 6.95
C THR A 151 -5.60 -12.39 5.75
N ALA A 152 -4.64 -12.34 4.81
CA ALA A 152 -4.61 -13.31 3.71
C ALA A 152 -4.41 -14.74 4.24
N ALA A 153 -3.58 -14.92 5.27
CA ALA A 153 -3.40 -16.20 5.94
C ALA A 153 -4.73 -16.70 6.57
N GLY A 154 -5.43 -15.83 7.29
CA GLY A 154 -6.72 -16.13 7.90
C GLY A 154 -7.79 -16.49 6.87
N TYR A 155 -7.83 -15.79 5.73
CA TYR A 155 -8.73 -16.14 4.61
C TYR A 155 -8.46 -17.56 4.08
N LEU A 156 -7.20 -17.99 4.05
CA LEU A 156 -6.78 -19.33 3.61
C LEU A 156 -6.85 -20.40 4.72
N GLY A 157 -7.31 -20.06 5.93
CA GLY A 157 -7.31 -20.98 7.08
C GLY A 157 -5.91 -21.35 7.57
N ARG A 158 -4.93 -20.46 7.39
CA ARG A 158 -3.54 -20.63 7.83
C ARG A 158 -3.22 -19.70 8.99
N ALA A 159 -2.28 -20.11 9.84
CA ALA A 159 -1.76 -19.26 10.90
C ALA A 159 -0.98 -18.07 10.31
N GLU A 160 -1.08 -16.89 10.94
CA GLU A 160 -0.35 -15.71 10.51
C GLU A 160 1.17 -15.87 10.74
N ALA A 161 1.94 -15.60 9.68
CA ALA A 161 3.40 -15.53 9.75
C ALA A 161 3.92 -14.24 9.09
N PRO A 162 3.61 -13.04 9.63
CA PRO A 162 3.94 -11.78 9.00
C PRO A 162 5.43 -11.47 9.14
N LEU A 163 6.23 -11.98 8.20
CA LEU A 163 7.70 -11.83 8.20
C LEU A 163 8.14 -10.37 8.24
N GLU A 164 7.35 -9.48 7.65
CA GLU A 164 7.67 -8.05 7.57
C GLU A 164 7.64 -7.33 8.91
N SER A 165 6.80 -7.77 9.85
CA SER A 165 6.83 -7.28 11.23
C SER A 165 8.16 -7.56 11.93
N ARG A 166 8.89 -8.59 11.48
CA ARG A 166 10.17 -9.04 12.03
C ARG A 166 11.36 -8.64 11.16
N ARG A 167 11.14 -7.81 10.12
CA ARG A 167 12.19 -7.37 9.19
C ARG A 167 13.45 -6.90 9.93
N PRO A 168 13.40 -6.02 10.95
CA PRO A 168 14.62 -5.59 11.63
C PRO A 168 15.45 -6.75 12.22
N HIS A 169 14.78 -7.73 12.84
CA HIS A 169 15.43 -8.91 13.41
C HIS A 169 15.99 -9.86 12.34
N ALA A 170 15.21 -10.12 11.29
CA ALA A 170 15.63 -11.00 10.19
C ALA A 170 16.87 -10.44 9.46
N TRP A 171 16.92 -9.13 9.23
CA TRP A 171 18.06 -8.49 8.57
C TRP A 171 19.27 -8.33 9.51
N ALA A 172 19.06 -8.17 10.82
CA ALA A 172 20.15 -8.17 11.79
C ALA A 172 20.89 -9.52 11.82
N ALA A 173 20.16 -10.64 11.72
CA ALA A 173 20.75 -11.98 11.65
C ALA A 173 21.46 -12.26 10.31
N ALA A 174 21.07 -11.59 9.23
CA ALA A 174 21.64 -11.75 7.89
C ALA A 174 22.78 -10.78 7.56
N ARG A 175 23.13 -9.86 8.48
CA ARG A 175 24.24 -8.91 8.25
C ARG A 175 25.56 -9.66 8.11
N LYS A 176 26.11 -9.69 6.90
CA LYS A 176 27.55 -9.91 6.69
C LYS A 176 28.31 -8.90 7.53
N ALA A 177 29.45 -9.31 8.09
CA ALA A 177 30.36 -8.42 8.80
C ALA A 177 30.56 -7.13 7.99
N PRO A 178 30.63 -5.95 8.64
CA PRO A 178 30.90 -4.71 7.94
C PRO A 178 32.12 -4.91 7.05
N ALA A 179 32.03 -4.51 5.79
CA ALA A 179 33.17 -4.53 4.88
C ALA A 179 34.32 -3.81 5.59
N LYS A 180 35.51 -4.44 5.67
CA LYS A 180 36.69 -3.80 6.24
C LYS A 180 36.84 -2.45 5.57
N VAL A 181 36.76 -1.38 6.35
CA VAL A 181 37.01 -0.02 5.86
C VAL A 181 38.45 -0.06 5.35
N GLY A 182 38.63 -0.01 4.02
CA GLY A 182 39.95 0.17 3.43
C GLY A 182 40.56 1.46 3.97
N ASP A 183 41.87 1.45 4.21
CA ASP A 183 42.59 2.56 4.83
C ASP A 183 42.13 3.91 4.27
N ARG A 184 41.85 4.84 5.18
CA ARG A 184 41.48 6.22 4.88
C ARG A 184 42.51 6.82 3.91
N ARG A 185 42.19 6.87 2.61
CA ARG A 185 42.90 7.77 1.70
C ARG A 185 42.62 9.20 2.16
N ALA A 186 43.71 9.98 2.22
CA ALA A 186 43.80 11.28 2.84
C ALA A 186 42.59 12.19 2.54
N ILE A 187 42.10 12.80 3.61
CA ILE A 187 41.02 13.79 3.65
C ILE A 187 41.34 14.91 2.65
N MET A 188 40.50 15.09 1.64
CA MET A 188 40.48 16.35 0.89
C MET A 188 40.14 17.49 1.87
N THR A 189 41.05 18.45 1.97
CA THR A 189 40.91 19.67 2.77
C THR A 189 39.57 20.35 2.48
N PRO A 190 38.73 20.66 3.48
CA PRO A 190 37.51 21.42 3.24
C PRO A 190 37.89 22.83 2.79
N ALA A 191 37.43 23.25 1.61
CA ALA A 191 37.58 24.62 1.16
C ALA A 191 36.86 25.56 2.13
N THR A 192 37.59 26.52 2.68
CA THR A 192 37.07 27.59 3.56
C THR A 192 36.07 28.45 2.79
N ARG A 193 34.77 28.29 3.07
CA ARG A 193 33.76 29.25 2.61
C ARG A 193 33.93 30.57 3.37
N ARG A 194 34.39 31.61 2.67
CA ARG A 194 34.30 32.99 3.16
C ARG A 194 32.83 33.42 3.12
N ILE A 195 32.24 33.62 4.29
CA ILE A 195 30.94 34.29 4.43
C ILE A 195 31.21 35.79 4.26
N ALA A 196 30.71 36.38 3.18
CA ALA A 196 30.70 37.83 3.01
C ALA A 196 29.70 38.42 4.01
N LYS A 197 30.21 39.24 4.95
CA LYS A 197 29.38 40.16 5.72
C LYS A 197 28.96 41.29 4.78
N GLY A 198 27.67 41.41 4.54
CA GLY A 198 27.06 42.58 3.90
C GLY A 198 25.74 42.88 4.58
N GLY A 199 25.78 43.78 5.56
CA GLY A 199 24.58 44.47 6.02
C GLY A 199 24.62 45.91 5.50
N HIS A 200 23.48 46.42 5.05
CA HIS A 200 22.99 47.72 5.51
C HIS A 200 21.52 47.91 5.16
N GLU A 201 20.89 48.66 6.04
CA GLU A 201 19.49 49.04 6.15
C GLU A 201 19.01 49.90 4.96
N ARG A 202 17.76 49.66 4.53
CA ARG A 202 16.65 50.60 4.65
C ARG A 202 15.33 49.94 4.26
#